data_AF-A0A8S2G0J4-F1
#
_entry.id   AF-A0A8S2G0J4-F1
#
_cell.length_a   1.000
_cell.length_b   1.000
_cell.length_c   1.000
_cell.angle_alpha   90.00
_cell.angle_beta   90.00
_cell.angle_gamma   90.00
#
_symmetry.space_group_name_H-M   'P 1'
#
loop_
_entity.id
_entity.type
_entity.pdbx_description
1 polymer ?
#
loop_
_entity_poly.entity_id
_entity_poly.type
_entity_poly.pdbx_seq_one_letter_code
_entity_poly.pdbx_strand_id
1 'polypeptide(L)' 'GFVGIPSENETALQIAIATVGPTAIEIDSPQSSFYFYSPGFYNEPACSTTQWSHKFVLVGYDTVTNDMAMQEAKSFWGEA' A
#
# COMPACT_ATOMS: atom_id res chain seq x y z
N GLY A 1 -20.34 4.11 4.54
CA GLY A 1 -19.47 5.30 4.69
C GLY A 1 -18.02 4.85 4.69
N PHE A 2 -17.07 5.77 4.60
CA PHE A 2 -15.64 5.50 4.71
C PHE A 2 -15.01 6.47 5.72
N VAL A 3 -13.87 6.09 6.30
CA VAL A 3 -13.08 6.93 7.19
C VAL A 3 -11.72 7.14 6.53
N GLY A 4 -11.31 8.39 6.37
CA GLY A 4 -10.00 8.75 5.84
C GLY A 4 -8.94 8.68 6.94
N ILE A 5 -7.78 8.18 6.59
CA ILE A 5 -6.57 8.25 7.41
C ILE A 5 -5.82 9.52 6.98
N PRO A 6 -5.26 10.32 7.92
CA PRO A 6 -4.44 11.47 7.56
C PRO A 6 -3.30 11.08 6.62
N SER A 7 -3.12 11.84 5.54
CA SER A 7 -2.02 11.63 4.59
C SER A 7 -0.66 11.68 5.28
N GLU A 8 0.29 10.87 4.80
CA GLU A 8 1.67 10.82 5.30
C GLU A 8 1.79 10.45 6.79
N ASN A 9 0.77 9.82 7.38
CA ASN A 9 0.76 9.37 8.77
C ASN A 9 0.79 7.84 8.86
N GLU A 10 1.98 7.27 8.73
CA GLU A 10 2.21 5.81 8.79
C GLU A 10 1.76 5.20 10.13
N THR A 11 1.93 5.91 11.24
CA THR A 11 1.46 5.44 12.56
C THR A 11 -0.06 5.28 12.59
N ALA A 12 -0.80 6.25 12.05
CA ALA A 12 -2.26 6.15 11.95
C ALA A 12 -2.68 5.02 11.00
N LEU A 13 -1.93 4.81 9.92
CA LEU A 13 -2.15 3.70 8.99
C LEU A 13 -1.91 2.34 9.67
N GLN A 14 -0.83 2.17 10.40
CA GLN A 14 -0.53 0.97 11.19
C GLN A 14 -1.63 0.68 12.21
N ILE A 15 -2.10 1.69 12.95
CA ILE A 15 -3.21 1.56 13.89
C ILE A 15 -4.48 1.10 13.16
N ALA A 16 -4.80 1.66 12.00
CA ALA A 16 -5.97 1.27 11.22
C ALA A 16 -5.90 -0.20 10.78
N ILE A 17 -4.76 -0.65 10.26
CA ILE A 17 -4.56 -2.06 9.88
C ILE A 17 -4.74 -2.97 11.10
N ALA A 18 -4.13 -2.62 12.24
CA ALA A 18 -4.14 -3.44 13.44
C ALA A 18 -5.51 -3.53 14.11
N THR A 19 -6.34 -2.49 14.00
CA THR A 19 -7.62 -2.39 14.73
C THR A 19 -8.85 -2.60 13.86
N VAL A 20 -8.75 -2.33 12.55
CA VAL A 20 -9.87 -2.41 11.60
C VAL A 20 -9.65 -3.55 10.59
N GLY A 21 -8.41 -3.75 10.13
CA GLY A 21 -8.05 -4.79 9.17
C GLY A 21 -7.63 -4.22 7.80
N PRO A 22 -7.80 -5.00 6.70
CA PRO A 22 -7.32 -4.61 5.38
C PRO A 22 -7.76 -3.21 4.97
N THR A 23 -6.79 -2.37 4.61
CA THR A 23 -7.00 -0.94 4.37
C THR A 23 -6.61 -0.59 2.93
N ALA A 24 -7.52 0.08 2.21
CA ALA A 24 -7.25 0.53 0.85
C ALA A 24 -6.28 1.71 0.85
N ILE A 25 -5.26 1.65 -0.01
CA ILE A 25 -4.23 2.68 -0.18
C ILE A 25 -3.96 2.94 -1.67
N GLU A 26 -3.34 4.08 -1.96
CA GLU A 26 -2.84 4.40 -3.30
C GLU A 26 -1.32 4.57 -3.22
N ILE A 27 -0.60 4.18 -4.28
CA ILE A 27 0.85 4.34 -4.40
C ILE A 27 1.23 4.91 -5.76
N ASP A 28 2.46 5.40 -5.85
CA ASP A 28 3.12 5.72 -7.10
C ASP A 28 3.79 4.45 -7.68
N SER A 29 3.34 3.99 -8.84
CA SER A 29 3.80 2.77 -9.48
C SER A 29 4.19 2.83 -10.98
N PRO A 30 4.43 4.00 -11.64
CA PRO A 30 4.82 4.04 -13.04
C PRO A 30 6.31 3.72 -13.27
N GLN A 31 7.10 3.55 -12.21
CA GLN A 31 8.53 3.27 -12.31
C GLN A 31 8.78 1.86 -12.84
N SER A 32 9.79 1.70 -13.70
CA SER A 32 10.19 0.39 -14.24
C SER A 32 10.61 -0.60 -13.15
N SER A 33 11.22 -0.10 -12.08
CA SER A 33 11.54 -0.86 -10.87
C SER A 33 10.32 -1.52 -10.24
N PHE A 34 9.13 -0.90 -10.32
CA PHE A 34 7.88 -1.48 -9.85
C PHE A 34 7.45 -2.66 -10.73
N TYR A 35 7.44 -2.48 -12.05
CA TYR A 35 7.01 -3.52 -13.01
C TYR A 35 7.91 -4.76 -13.01
N PHE A 36 9.22 -4.58 -12.76
CA PHE A 36 10.20 -5.66 -12.73
C PHE A 36 10.62 -6.07 -11.32
N TYR A 37 9.88 -5.60 -10.30
CA TYR A 37 10.16 -5.93 -8.92
C TYR A 37 10.08 -7.45 -8.71
N SER A 38 11.03 -7.96 -7.94
CA SER A 38 11.12 -9.36 -7.52
C SER A 38 11.08 -9.43 -6.00
N PRO A 39 10.73 -10.57 -5.38
CA PRO A 39 10.44 -10.68 -3.95
C PRO A 39 11.51 -10.03 -3.05
N GLY A 40 11.07 -9.31 -2.01
CA GLY A 40 11.95 -8.59 -1.09
C GLY A 40 11.25 -7.38 -0.48
N PHE A 41 11.98 -6.34 -0.10
CA PHE A 41 11.39 -5.04 0.25
C PHE A 41 11.53 -4.09 -0.93
N TYR A 42 10.42 -3.51 -1.37
CA TYR A 42 10.42 -2.55 -2.46
C TYR A 42 10.69 -1.14 -1.90
N ASN A 43 11.71 -0.47 -2.42
CA ASN A 43 12.02 0.92 -2.11
C ASN A 43 12.47 1.62 -3.40
N GLU A 44 11.74 2.66 -3.78
CA GLU A 44 11.97 3.42 -5.02
C GLU A 44 12.30 4.88 -4.69
N PRO A 45 13.56 5.33 -4.89
CA PRO A 45 13.96 6.70 -4.61
C PRO A 45 13.21 7.78 -5.41
N ALA A 46 12.68 7.43 -6.58
CA ALA A 46 11.87 8.31 -7.43
C ALA A 46 10.36 8.22 -7.15
N CYS A 47 9.94 7.55 -6.08
CA CYS A 47 8.54 7.46 -5.66
C CYS A 47 8.03 8.84 -5.21
N SER A 48 6.89 9.27 -5.75
CA SER A 48 6.23 10.50 -5.34
C SER A 48 5.34 10.29 -4.11
N THR A 49 5.35 11.25 -3.17
CA THR A 49 4.38 11.29 -2.05
C THR A 49 3.08 12.03 -2.38
N THR A 50 2.97 12.56 -3.61
CA THR A 50 1.82 13.41 -4.03
C THR A 50 1.17 12.97 -5.34
N GLN A 51 1.81 12.11 -6.12
CA GLN A 51 1.27 11.58 -7.37
C GLN A 51 1.00 10.09 -7.22
N TRP A 52 -0.28 9.75 -7.11
CA TRP A 52 -0.74 8.38 -6.93
C TRP A 52 -1.29 7.83 -8.24
N SER A 53 -0.92 6.60 -8.60
CA SER A 53 -1.24 6.02 -9.91
C SER A 53 -1.83 4.61 -9.84
N HIS A 54 -1.72 3.92 -8.71
CA HIS A 54 -2.26 2.57 -8.55
C HIS A 54 -2.81 2.31 -7.15
N LYS A 55 -3.77 1.36 -7.04
CA LYS A 55 -4.54 1.07 -5.82
C LYS A 55 -4.17 -0.30 -5.27
N PHE A 56 -3.93 -0.34 -3.97
CA PHE A 56 -3.60 -1.55 -3.23
C PHE A 56 -4.48 -1.71 -2.01
N VAL A 57 -4.47 -2.90 -1.46
CA VAL A 57 -4.94 -3.20 -0.12
C VAL A 57 -3.75 -3.58 0.73
N LEU A 58 -3.52 -2.81 1.78
CA LEU A 58 -2.55 -3.12 2.80
C LEU A 58 -3.18 -4.11 3.77
N VAL A 59 -2.58 -5.30 3.92
CA VAL A 59 -3.16 -6.41 4.70
C VAL A 59 -2.42 -6.67 6.01
N GLY A 60 -1.24 -6.08 6.18
CA GLY A 60 -0.41 -6.25 7.37
C GLY A 60 0.86 -5.40 7.30
N TYR A 61 1.61 -5.43 8.39
CA TYR A 61 2.93 -4.81 8.50
C TYR A 61 3.78 -5.59 9.51
N ASP A 62 5.10 -5.46 9.39
CA ASP A 62 6.06 -5.98 10.36
C ASP A 62 6.31 -4.93 11.47
N THR A 63 6.24 -5.34 12.73
CA THR A 63 6.39 -4.42 13.87
C THR A 63 7.85 -4.12 14.24
N VAL A 64 8.80 -4.92 13.74
CA VAL A 64 10.24 -4.76 13.98
C VAL A 64 10.86 -3.89 12.89
N THR A 65 10.48 -4.12 11.63
CA THR A 65 11.05 -3.40 10.49
C THR A 65 10.18 -2.25 9.99
N ASN A 66 8.91 -2.17 10.41
CA ASN A 66 7.88 -1.27 9.85
C ASN A 66 7.57 -1.53 8.37
N ASP A 67 7.97 -2.69 7.84
CA ASP A 67 7.73 -3.01 6.45
C ASP A 67 6.26 -3.33 6.20
N MET A 68 5.73 -2.83 5.08
CA MET A 68 4.32 -2.94 4.72
C MET A 68 4.06 -4.13 3.78
N ALA A 69 3.07 -4.96 4.12
CA ALA A 69 2.64 -6.07 3.29
C ALA A 69 1.42 -5.66 2.45
N MET A 70 1.65 -5.50 1.15
CA MET A 70 0.65 -5.00 0.19
C MET A 70 0.15 -6.11 -0.73
N GLN A 71 -1.14 -6.06 -1.06
CA GLN A 71 -1.74 -6.86 -2.13
C GLN A 71 -2.38 -5.92 -3.14
N GLU A 72 -2.17 -6.17 -4.44
CA GLU A 72 -2.89 -5.42 -5.47
C GLU A 72 -4.38 -5.53 -5.22
N ALA A 73 -5.07 -4.38 -5.25
CA ALA A 73 -6.51 -4.37 -5.11
C ALA A 73 -7.10 -5.04 -6.35
N LYS A 74 -7.38 -6.35 -6.27
CA LYS A 74 -8.07 -7.06 -7.33
C LYS A 74 -9.43 -6.41 -7.51
N SER A 75 -9.69 -5.89 -8.70
CA SER A 75 -11.03 -5.42 -9.05
C SER A 75 -12.01 -6.59 -8.94
N PHE A 76 -13.12 -6.41 -8.21
CA PHE A 76 -14.21 -7.40 -8.07
C PHE A 76 -15.03 -7.59 -9.36
N TRP A 77 -14.42 -7.47 -10.53
CA TRP A 77 -14.97 -8.02 -11.77
C TRP A 77 -14.42 -9.44 -11.85
N GLY A 78 -15.28 -10.42 -11.56
CA GLY A 78 -14.95 -11.81 -11.27
C GLY A 78 -13.85 -12.43 -12.13
N GLU A 79 -13.16 -13.38 -11.51
CA GLU A 79 -12.36 -14.39 -12.22
C GLU A 79 -13.17 -14.90 -13.42
N ALA A 80 -12.63 -14.74 -14.62
CA ALA A 80 -13.08 -15.43 -15.81
C ALA A 80 -12.36 -16.78 -15.92
#